data_AF-A0A1I1YII8-F1
#
_entry.id   AF-A0A1I1YII8-F1
#
_cell.length_a   1.000
_cell.length_b   1.000
_cell.length_c   1.000
_cell.angle_alpha   90.00
_cell.angle_beta   90.00
_cell.angle_gamma   90.00
#
_symmetry.space_group_name_H-M   'P 1'
#
loop_
_entity.id
_entity.type
_entity.pdbx_description
1 polymer ?
#
loop_
_entity_poly.entity_id
_entity_poly.type
_entity_poly.pdbx_seq_one_letter_code
_entity_poly.pdbx_strand_id
1 'polypeptide(L)'
;MEDLMYEEIFVKTDRSHTGQTDEVIETLAGAGHPAAKVIKAIIDAMNGNNTDIMNAVFKALDDVDNVYGDGTLYNQVWFYFTGQDNEFTDFTFVSEFLYKLAKSLFEGSNGFPVHKELSCVIMKDVRRSVSWSGIIA
;
A
#
# COMPACT_ATOMS: atom_id res chain seq x y z
N MET A 1 14.89 -17.68 4.84
CA MET A 1 15.82 -17.68 3.70
C MET A 1 15.11 -17.20 2.44
N GLU A 2 13.82 -17.53 2.26
CA GLU A 2 12.97 -16.96 1.19
C GLU A 2 12.67 -15.46 1.39
N ASP A 3 12.38 -14.99 2.61
CA ASP A 3 12.08 -13.57 2.88
C ASP A 3 13.21 -12.61 2.44
N LEU A 4 14.47 -13.00 2.69
CA LEU A 4 15.64 -12.23 2.27
C LEU A 4 15.78 -12.15 0.76
N MET A 5 15.35 -13.18 0.01
CA MET A 5 15.38 -13.19 -1.44
C MET A 5 14.29 -12.27 -2.01
N TYR A 6 13.12 -12.22 -1.37
CA TYR A 6 12.02 -11.34 -1.77
C TYR A 6 12.31 -9.88 -1.49
N GLU A 7 12.88 -9.54 -0.33
CA GLU A 7 13.35 -8.19 -0.04
C GLU A 7 14.44 -7.75 -1.03
N GLU A 8 15.39 -8.62 -1.37
CA GLU A 8 16.46 -8.29 -2.30
C GLU A 8 15.93 -8.09 -3.74
N ILE A 9 14.90 -8.85 -4.15
CA ILE A 9 14.22 -8.67 -5.44
C ILE A 9 13.47 -7.33 -5.43
N PHE A 10 12.71 -7.04 -4.38
CA PHE A 10 11.93 -5.82 -4.21
C PHE A 10 12.82 -4.57 -4.30
N VAL A 11 13.96 -4.58 -3.60
CA VAL A 11 14.98 -3.51 -3.63
C VAL A 11 15.70 -3.43 -4.98
N LYS A 12 15.91 -4.56 -5.69
CA LYS A 12 16.57 -4.55 -7.01
C LYS A 12 15.68 -4.04 -8.14
N THR A 13 14.37 -4.24 -8.07
CA THR A 13 13.40 -3.68 -9.03
C THR A 13 13.32 -2.15 -9.01
N ASP A 14 13.85 -1.51 -7.98
CA ASP A 14 13.77 -0.08 -7.71
C ASP A 14 14.63 0.80 -8.65
N ARG A 15 15.58 0.23 -9.41
CA ARG A 15 16.51 1.03 -10.25
C ARG A 15 16.09 1.24 -11.71
N SER A 16 14.94 0.72 -12.11
CA SER A 16 14.49 0.76 -13.50
C SER A 16 13.00 1.05 -13.55
N HIS A 17 12.63 2.33 -13.72
CA HIS A 17 11.27 2.78 -14.05
C HIS A 17 10.89 2.34 -15.48
N THR A 18 10.91 1.05 -15.76
CA THR A 18 10.45 0.45 -17.01
C THR A 18 9.65 -0.80 -16.64
N GLY A 19 8.60 -1.15 -17.40
CA GLY A 19 7.52 -2.11 -17.06
C GLY A 19 7.87 -3.49 -16.45
N GLN A 20 9.14 -3.80 -16.22
CA GLN A 20 9.63 -4.88 -15.37
C GLN A 20 9.16 -4.78 -13.91
N THR A 21 8.89 -3.56 -13.40
CA THR A 21 8.44 -3.38 -12.01
C THR A 21 7.05 -4.00 -11.79
N ASP A 22 6.14 -3.88 -12.76
CA ASP A 22 4.77 -4.43 -12.65
C ASP A 22 4.76 -5.97 -12.70
N GLU A 23 5.55 -6.60 -13.58
CA GLU A 23 5.67 -8.07 -13.66
C GLU A 23 6.25 -8.69 -12.38
N VAL A 24 7.20 -8.00 -11.74
CA VAL A 24 7.77 -8.45 -10.46
C VAL A 24 6.75 -8.30 -9.34
N ILE A 25 6.02 -7.18 -9.28
CA ILE A 25 4.93 -7.03 -8.31
C ILE A 25 3.84 -8.08 -8.53
N GLU A 26 3.48 -8.39 -9.78
CA GLU A 26 2.53 -9.46 -10.09
C GLU A 26 3.03 -10.82 -9.59
N THR A 27 4.30 -11.13 -9.84
CA THR A 27 4.93 -12.38 -9.40
C THR A 27 4.97 -12.47 -7.87
N LEU A 28 5.40 -11.42 -7.19
CA LEU A 28 5.49 -11.36 -5.74
C LEU A 28 4.11 -11.44 -5.08
N ALA A 29 3.11 -10.73 -5.64
CA ALA A 29 1.73 -10.80 -5.18
C ALA A 29 1.15 -12.21 -5.36
N GLY A 30 1.45 -12.86 -6.49
CA GLY A 30 1.08 -14.25 -6.77
C GLY A 30 1.76 -15.26 -5.84
N ALA A 31 2.99 -14.98 -5.41
CA ALA A 31 3.74 -15.77 -4.43
C ALA A 31 3.28 -15.55 -2.98
N GLY A 32 2.40 -14.58 -2.73
CA GLY A 32 1.85 -14.33 -1.41
C GLY A 32 2.46 -13.15 -0.65
N HIS A 33 3.40 -12.39 -1.23
CA HIS A 33 4.08 -11.32 -0.53
C HIS A 33 3.11 -10.19 -0.12
N PRO A 34 2.97 -9.89 1.19
CA PRO A 34 1.95 -8.97 1.71
C PRO A 34 1.99 -7.57 1.08
N ALA A 35 3.16 -6.91 1.08
CA ALA A 35 3.28 -5.57 0.50
C ALA A 35 3.02 -5.55 -1.02
N ALA A 36 3.44 -6.59 -1.75
CA ALA A 36 3.21 -6.68 -3.19
C ALA A 36 1.73 -6.81 -3.54
N LYS A 37 0.94 -7.53 -2.72
CA LYS A 37 -0.52 -7.58 -2.87
C LYS A 37 -1.16 -6.20 -2.73
N VAL A 38 -0.72 -5.41 -1.75
CA VAL A 38 -1.22 -4.03 -1.55
C VAL A 38 -0.81 -3.13 -2.72
N ILE A 39 0.45 -3.20 -3.14
CA ILE A 39 0.97 -2.40 -4.27
C ILE A 39 0.21 -2.73 -5.55
N LYS A 40 0.04 -4.03 -5.85
CA LYS A 40 -0.75 -4.49 -7.00
C LYS A 40 -2.16 -3.92 -6.95
N ALA A 41 -2.81 -3.96 -5.78
CA ALA A 41 -4.15 -3.43 -5.63
C ALA A 41 -4.22 -1.91 -5.91
N ILE A 42 -3.21 -1.15 -5.49
CA ILE A 42 -3.10 0.29 -5.77
C ILE A 42 -2.88 0.54 -7.27
N ILE A 43 -1.97 -0.20 -7.91
CA ILE A 43 -1.69 -0.11 -9.36
C ILE A 43 -2.96 -0.45 -10.17
N ASP A 44 -3.63 -1.56 -9.83
CA ASP A 44 -4.89 -1.95 -10.46
C ASP A 44 -5.92 -0.82 -10.36
N ALA A 45 -6.06 -0.21 -9.17
CA ALA A 45 -6.98 0.91 -8.96
C ALA A 45 -6.59 2.17 -9.75
N MET A 46 -5.28 2.46 -9.89
CA MET A 46 -4.78 3.55 -10.73
C MET A 46 -5.07 3.30 -12.22
N ASN A 47 -5.07 2.04 -12.64
CA ASN A 47 -5.41 1.65 -14.01
C ASN A 47 -6.93 1.58 -14.27
N GLY A 48 -7.75 1.99 -13.31
CA GLY A 48 -9.21 2.05 -13.43
C GLY A 48 -9.92 0.73 -13.12
N ASN A 49 -9.21 -0.29 -12.60
CA ASN A 49 -9.85 -1.50 -12.12
C ASN A 49 -10.59 -1.23 -10.80
N ASN A 50 -11.76 -1.84 -10.63
CA ASN A 50 -12.53 -1.73 -9.40
C ASN A 50 -11.88 -2.57 -8.28
N THR A 51 -10.97 -1.96 -7.52
CA THR A 51 -10.19 -2.63 -6.48
C THR A 51 -10.45 -2.01 -5.11
N ASP A 52 -10.68 -2.88 -4.12
CA ASP A 52 -10.81 -2.48 -2.71
C ASP A 52 -9.44 -2.46 -2.02
N ILE A 53 -8.82 -1.29 -1.99
CA ILE A 53 -7.49 -1.09 -1.39
C ILE A 53 -7.53 -1.34 0.12
N MET A 54 -8.62 -0.96 0.80
CA MET A 54 -8.74 -1.15 2.25
C MET A 54 -8.73 -2.64 2.61
N ASN A 55 -9.50 -3.44 1.88
CA ASN A 55 -9.49 -4.90 2.05
C ASN A 55 -8.14 -5.53 1.66
N ALA A 56 -7.46 -5.00 0.64
CA ALA A 56 -6.12 -5.46 0.28
C ALA A 56 -5.12 -5.25 1.43
N VAL A 57 -5.17 -4.08 2.10
CA VAL A 57 -4.34 -3.80 3.27
C VAL A 57 -4.68 -4.72 4.44
N PHE A 58 -5.97 -4.92 4.75
CA PHE A 58 -6.36 -5.82 5.84
C PHE A 58 -5.93 -7.27 5.60
N LYS A 59 -6.04 -7.77 4.37
CA LYS A 59 -5.55 -9.12 4.04
C LYS A 59 -4.04 -9.23 4.17
N ALA A 60 -3.31 -8.22 3.74
CA ALA A 60 -1.85 -8.21 3.88
C ALA A 60 -1.41 -8.15 5.35
N LEU A 61 -2.18 -7.48 6.20
CA LEU A 61 -1.99 -7.47 7.65
C LEU A 61 -2.29 -8.83 8.32
N ASP A 62 -3.35 -9.51 7.86
CA ASP A 62 -3.67 -10.88 8.29
C ASP A 62 -2.55 -11.87 7.89
N ASP A 63 -1.99 -11.72 6.69
CA ASP A 63 -0.86 -12.54 6.20
C ASP A 63 0.42 -12.39 7.06
N VAL A 64 0.56 -11.30 7.82
CA VAL A 64 1.71 -11.06 8.73
C VAL A 64 1.32 -11.16 10.22
N ASP A 65 0.17 -11.74 10.54
CA ASP A 65 -0.36 -11.90 11.90
C ASP A 65 -0.45 -10.57 12.69
N ASN A 66 -0.67 -9.43 12.02
CA ASN A 66 -0.66 -8.10 12.65
C ASN A 66 -1.98 -7.34 12.46
N VAL A 67 -2.85 -7.43 13.46
CA VAL A 67 -4.24 -6.90 13.39
C VAL A 67 -4.33 -5.37 13.53
N TYR A 68 -3.30 -4.71 14.09
CA TYR A 68 -3.38 -3.29 14.46
C TYR A 68 -2.69 -2.36 13.47
N GLY A 69 -1.69 -2.86 12.75
CA GLY A 69 -0.92 -2.13 11.76
C GLY A 69 0.54 -2.55 11.80
N ASP A 70 1.16 -2.58 10.62
CA ASP A 70 2.52 -3.07 10.47
C ASP A 70 3.37 -2.00 9.79
N GLY A 71 4.30 -1.41 10.55
CA GLY A 71 5.14 -0.32 10.04
C GLY A 71 6.00 -0.80 8.87
N THR A 72 6.49 -2.03 8.94
CA THR A 72 7.31 -2.64 7.89
C THR A 72 6.52 -2.76 6.58
N LEU A 73 5.31 -3.31 6.62
CA LEU A 73 4.40 -3.41 5.48
C LEU A 73 4.16 -2.04 4.85
N TYR A 74 3.78 -1.04 5.65
CA TYR A 74 3.46 0.28 5.14
C TYR A 74 4.68 0.98 4.55
N ASN A 75 5.86 0.82 5.17
CA ASN A 75 7.10 1.37 4.65
C ASN A 75 7.50 0.70 3.33
N GLN A 76 7.35 -0.62 3.19
CA GLN A 76 7.59 -1.31 1.91
C GLN A 76 6.66 -0.81 0.81
N VAL A 77 5.36 -0.66 1.09
CA VAL A 77 4.39 -0.10 0.14
C VAL A 77 4.72 1.34 -0.22
N TRP A 78 5.07 2.15 0.77
CA TRP A 78 5.42 3.55 0.55
C TRP A 78 6.70 3.72 -0.27
N PHE A 79 7.72 2.95 0.09
CA PHE A 79 9.01 2.95 -0.58
C PHE A 79 8.84 2.64 -2.07
N TYR A 80 7.99 1.66 -2.42
CA TYR A 80 7.70 1.33 -3.81
C TYR A 80 7.29 2.53 -4.68
N PHE A 81 6.41 3.40 -4.16
CA PHE A 81 5.89 4.53 -4.94
C PHE A 81 6.81 5.76 -4.94
N THR A 82 7.73 5.85 -3.98
CA THR A 82 8.47 7.09 -3.69
C THR A 82 9.98 6.96 -3.80
N GLY A 83 10.50 5.74 -3.72
CA GLY A 83 11.92 5.44 -3.51
C GLY A 83 12.45 5.96 -2.16
N GLN A 84 11.56 6.29 -1.22
CA GLN A 84 11.90 6.92 0.06
C GLN A 84 11.24 6.18 1.21
N ASP A 85 11.98 6.04 2.31
CA ASP A 85 11.39 5.55 3.55
C ASP A 85 10.44 6.60 4.14
N ASN A 86 9.37 6.11 4.76
CA ASN A 86 8.54 6.92 5.65
C ASN A 86 8.73 6.40 7.08
N GLU A 87 8.28 7.15 8.07
CA GLU A 87 8.34 6.71 9.47
C GLU A 87 6.99 6.13 9.90
N PHE A 88 6.47 5.14 9.16
CA PHE A 88 5.37 4.33 9.66
C PHE A 88 5.89 3.41 10.76
N THR A 89 5.10 3.28 11.83
CA THR A 89 5.43 2.44 12.99
C THR A 89 4.40 1.34 13.13
N ASP A 90 4.66 0.33 13.95
CA ASP A 90 3.69 -0.75 14.22
C ASP A 90 2.43 -0.25 14.98
N PHE A 91 2.42 1.00 15.43
CA PHE A 91 1.25 1.66 15.99
C PHE A 91 0.49 2.52 14.97
N THR A 92 0.97 2.60 13.72
CA THR A 92 0.26 3.29 12.66
C THR A 92 -0.97 2.48 12.28
N PHE A 93 -2.15 3.07 12.48
CA PHE A 93 -3.40 2.44 12.06
C PHE A 93 -3.55 2.43 10.53
N VAL A 94 -4.27 1.43 10.00
CA VAL A 94 -4.64 1.35 8.57
C VAL A 94 -5.22 2.67 8.05
N SER A 95 -6.08 3.32 8.84
CA SER A 95 -6.70 4.59 8.47
C SER A 95 -5.70 5.73 8.34
N GLU A 96 -4.64 5.76 9.17
CA GLU A 96 -3.58 6.75 9.07
C GLU A 96 -2.73 6.53 7.81
N PHE A 97 -2.35 5.28 7.55
CA PHE A 97 -1.63 4.90 6.32
C PHE A 97 -2.43 5.30 5.08
N LEU A 98 -3.70 4.87 4.99
CA LEU A 98 -4.56 5.16 3.85
C LEU A 98 -4.84 6.66 3.68
N TYR A 99 -4.95 7.42 4.78
CA TYR A 99 -5.08 8.87 4.73
C TYR A 99 -3.83 9.53 4.13
N LYS A 100 -2.63 9.15 4.59
CA LYS A 100 -1.37 9.68 4.03
C LYS A 100 -1.22 9.31 2.56
N LEU A 101 -1.51 8.05 2.19
CA LEU A 101 -1.51 7.59 0.79
C LEU A 101 -2.44 8.43 -0.08
N ALA A 102 -3.70 8.59 0.34
CA ALA A 102 -4.68 9.34 -0.43
C ALA A 102 -4.29 10.82 -0.57
N LYS A 103 -3.76 11.43 0.48
CA LYS A 103 -3.25 12.80 0.44
C LYS A 103 -2.09 12.92 -0.55
N SER A 104 -1.12 12.00 -0.53
CA SER A 104 0.00 12.03 -1.46
C SER A 104 -0.39 11.80 -2.91
N LEU A 105 -1.35 10.90 -3.18
CA LEU A 105 -1.93 10.74 -4.53
C LEU A 105 -2.71 11.99 -5.00
N PHE A 106 -3.28 12.78 -4.08
CA PHE A 106 -3.97 14.01 -4.44
C PHE A 106 -3.00 15.14 -4.81
N GLU A 107 -1.96 15.30 -3.98
CA GLU A 107 -1.03 16.42 -4.02
C GLU A 107 0.19 16.16 -4.91
N GLY A 108 0.49 14.89 -5.21
CA GLY A 108 1.78 14.47 -5.81
C GLY A 108 2.95 14.66 -4.85
N SER A 109 2.70 14.64 -3.54
CA SER A 109 3.74 14.86 -2.53
C SER A 109 4.62 13.62 -2.37
N ASN A 110 5.87 13.83 -1.96
CA ASN A 110 6.87 12.77 -1.73
C ASN A 110 7.18 11.88 -2.95
N GLY A 111 7.01 12.41 -4.17
CA GLY A 111 7.29 11.66 -5.40
C GLY A 111 6.15 10.76 -5.88
N PHE A 112 5.00 10.75 -5.18
CA PHE A 112 3.83 9.99 -5.64
C PHE A 112 3.29 10.51 -6.98
N PRO A 113 2.81 9.61 -7.86
CA PRO A 113 2.04 10.01 -9.03
C PRO A 113 0.72 10.67 -8.61
N VAL A 114 0.35 11.76 -9.29
CA VAL A 114 -0.92 12.44 -9.04
C VAL A 114 -2.08 11.60 -9.60
N HIS A 115 -2.95 11.10 -8.72
CA HIS A 115 -4.12 10.31 -9.06
C HIS A 115 -5.35 10.71 -8.22
N LYS A 116 -5.95 11.85 -8.56
CA LYS A 116 -7.03 12.50 -7.78
C LYS A 116 -8.28 11.65 -7.61
N GLU A 117 -8.67 10.89 -8.62
CA GLU A 117 -9.86 10.04 -8.57
C GLU A 117 -9.69 8.93 -7.52
N LEU A 118 -8.61 8.17 -7.62
CA LEU A 118 -8.23 7.16 -6.63
C LEU A 118 -8.11 7.73 -5.23
N SER A 119 -7.45 8.88 -5.08
CA SER A 119 -7.39 9.59 -3.79
C SER A 119 -8.79 9.83 -3.21
N CYS A 120 -9.74 10.28 -4.03
CA CYS A 120 -11.12 10.50 -3.58
C CYS A 120 -11.83 9.22 -3.17
N VAL A 121 -11.54 8.09 -3.83
CA VAL A 121 -12.08 6.77 -3.46
C VAL A 121 -11.54 6.35 -2.10
N ILE A 122 -10.21 6.35 -1.92
CA ILE A 122 -9.56 5.96 -0.65
C ILE A 122 -10.07 6.85 0.50
N MET A 123 -10.18 8.16 0.29
CA MET A 123 -10.68 9.09 1.30
C MET A 123 -12.13 8.83 1.72
N LYS A 124 -12.98 8.36 0.81
CA LYS A 124 -14.36 7.98 1.14
C LYS A 124 -14.38 6.74 2.02
N ASP A 125 -13.53 5.76 1.73
CA ASP A 125 -13.46 4.51 2.49
C ASP A 125 -12.88 4.73 3.89
N VAL A 126 -11.82 5.54 4.00
CA VAL A 126 -11.27 5.97 5.29
C VAL A 126 -12.33 6.65 6.14
N ARG A 127 -13.08 7.63 5.60
CA ARG A 127 -14.15 8.32 6.35
C ARG A 127 -15.25 7.39 6.83
N ARG A 128 -15.65 6.41 6.00
CA ARG A 128 -16.63 5.39 6.38
C ARG A 128 -16.12 4.53 7.53
N SER A 129 -14.86 4.10 7.51
CA SER A 129 -14.30 3.27 8.59
C SER A 129 -14.28 3.98 9.95
N VAL A 130 -13.97 5.28 9.96
CA VAL A 130 -13.95 6.10 11.19
C VAL A 130 -15.37 6.35 11.71
N SER A 131 -16.36 6.53 10.82
CA SER A 131 -17.74 6.79 11.26
C SER A 131 -18.39 5.60 11.98
N TRP A 132 -18.00 4.37 11.62
CA TRP A 132 -18.50 3.15 12.30
C TRP A 132 -17.89 2.98 13.70
N SER A 133 -16.64 3.40 13.88
CA SER A 133 -15.93 3.35 15.17
C SER A 133 -16.52 4.32 16.21
N GLY A 134 -17.15 5.40 15.76
CA GLY A 134 -17.79 6.41 16.63
C GLY A 134 -19.24 6.12 17.03
N ILE A 135 -19.88 5.07 16.48
CA ILE A 135 -21.25 4.68 16.83
C ILE A 135 -21.28 3.55 17.88
N ILE A 136 -20.13 2.94 18.18
CA ILE A 136 -19.97 1.88 19.20
C ILE A 136 -19.20 2.41 20.43
N ALA A 137 -19.41 3.69 20.78
CA ALA A 137 -18.91 4.29 22.02
C ALA A 137 -20.07 4.59 22.99
#